data_AF-A0AAW8KKJ5-F1
#
_entry.id   AF-A0AAW8KKJ5-F1
#
_cell.length_a   1.000
_cell.length_b   1.000
_cell.length_c   1.000
_cell.angle_alpha   90.00
_cell.angle_beta   90.00
_cell.angle_gamma   90.00
#
_symmetry.space_group_name_H-M   'P 1'
#
loop_
_entity.id
_entity.type
_entity.pdbx_description
1 polymer ?
#
loop_
_entity_poly.entity_id
_entity_poly.type
_entity_poly.pdbx_seq_one_letter_code
_entity_poly.pdbx_strand_id
1 'polypeptide(L)' 'GLFRRDQIWFTQKDGFGATSSYSLAEYKVRSTSPFEEDYLLGKYGATPIIGEMERIFNVEG' A
#
# COMPACT_ATOMS: atom_id res chain seq x y z
N GLY A 1 10.74 -12.88 2.35
CA GLY A 1 10.10 -12.05 1.32
C GLY A 1 11.08 -11.81 0.19
N LEU A 2 10.56 -11.64 -1.03
CA LEU A 2 11.37 -11.38 -2.24
C LEU A 2 12.10 -10.03 -2.18
N PHE A 3 11.55 -9.06 -1.46
CA PHE A 3 12.08 -7.70 -1.31
C PHE A 3 12.54 -7.39 0.11
N ARG A 4 13.55 -6.54 0.24
CA ARG A 4 13.93 -5.90 1.50
C ARG A 4 13.00 -4.72 1.81
N ARG A 5 12.87 -4.36 3.08
CA ARG A 5 11.97 -3.28 3.54
C ARG A 5 12.28 -1.92 2.92
N ASP A 6 13.55 -1.62 2.65
CA ASP A 6 13.98 -0.36 2.02
C ASP A 6 13.74 -0.32 0.51
N GLN A 7 13.35 -1.45 -0.08
CA GLN A 7 12.93 -1.55 -1.49
C GLN A 7 11.42 -1.37 -1.64
N ILE A 8 10.67 -1.23 -0.55
CA ILE A 8 9.21 -1.08 -0.56
C ILE A 8 8.86 0.34 -0.12
N TRP A 9 8.10 1.01 -0.97
CA TRP A 9 7.62 2.38 -0.79
C TRP A 9 6.10 2.42 -0.93
N PHE A 10 5.46 3.14 -0.02
CA PHE A 10 4.04 3.38 -0.01
C PHE A 10 3.76 4.82 -0.41
N THR A 11 2.65 5.05 -1.10
CA THR A 11 2.19 6.40 -1.43
C THR A 11 0.73 6.54 -1.09
N GLN A 12 0.37 7.66 -0.46
CA GLN A 12 -1.01 7.98 -0.13
C GLN A 12 -1.33 9.41 -0.56
N LYS A 13 -2.42 9.55 -1.31
CA LYS A 13 -2.96 10.85 -1.71
C LYS A 13 -4.00 11.29 -0.69
N ASP A 14 -3.92 12.53 -0.23
CA ASP A 14 -4.92 13.13 0.64
C ASP A 14 -6.12 13.68 -0.16
N GLY A 15 -7.13 14.21 0.56
CA GLY A 15 -8.32 14.80 -0.05
C GLY A 15 -8.09 16.11 -0.82
N PHE A 16 -6.94 16.77 -0.63
CA PHE A 16 -6.54 17.97 -1.35
C PHE A 16 -5.67 17.65 -2.58
N GLY A 17 -5.31 16.38 -2.72
CA GLY A 17 -4.54 15.84 -3.82
C GLY A 17 -3.03 15.86 -3.62
N ALA A 18 -2.53 16.18 -2.43
CA ALA A 18 -1.13 16.04 -2.09
C ALA A 18 -0.77 14.56 -1.85
N THR A 19 0.43 14.15 -2.26
CA THR A 19 0.92 12.78 -2.07
C THR A 19 1.98 12.76 -0.98
N SER A 20 1.78 11.89 0.01
CA SER A 20 2.81 11.49 0.97
C SER A 20 3.45 10.18 0.52
N SER A 21 4.78 10.09 0.61
CA SER A 21 5.56 8.90 0.26
C SER A 21 6.45 8.50 1.44
N TYR A 22 6.49 7.22 1.77
CA TYR A 22 7.21 6.69 2.92
C TYR A 22 7.59 5.22 2.72
N SER A 23 8.71 4.79 3.30
CA SER A 23 9.23 3.43 3.15
C SER A 23 8.74 2.49 4.24
N LEU A 24 8.59 1.19 3.92
CA LEU A 24 8.40 0.16 4.93
C LEU A 24 9.57 0.11 5.94
N ALA A 25 10.77 0.55 5.54
CA ALA A 25 11.93 0.63 6.43
C ALA A 25 11.78 1.64 7.58
N GLU A 26 10.89 2.62 7.44
CA GLU A 26 10.61 3.61 8.48
C GLU A 26 9.77 3.04 9.63
N TYR A 27 9.07 1.92 9.39
CA TYR A 27 8.28 1.22 10.40
C TYR A 27 9.16 0.33 11.28
N LYS A 28 8.95 0.43 12.60
CA LYS A 28 9.60 -0.42 13.62
C LYS A 28 8.96 -1.82 13.71
N VAL A 29 8.87 -2.50 12.57
CA VAL A 29 8.36 -3.88 12.46
C VAL A 29 9.51 -4.89 12.50
N ARG A 30 9.25 -6.08 13.04
CA ARG A 30 10.26 -7.15 13.13
C ARG A 30 10.57 -7.66 11.73
N SER A 31 11.80 -8.11 11.49
CA SER A 31 12.20 -8.69 10.18
C SER A 31 11.36 -9.90 9.76
N THR A 32 10.75 -10.60 10.72
CA THR A 32 9.89 -11.77 10.52
C THR A 32 8.40 -11.43 10.47
N SER A 33 8.01 -10.16 10.52
CA SER A 33 6.60 -9.76 10.41
C SER A 33 6.08 -10.08 9.00
N PRO A 34 4.82 -10.54 8.85
CA PRO A 34 4.22 -10.85 7.56
C PRO A 34 3.78 -9.55 6.85
N PHE A 35 4.74 -8.77 6.36
CA PHE A 35 4.47 -7.40 5.87
C PHE A 35 3.44 -7.33 4.73
N GLU A 36 3.36 -8.37 3.88
CA GLU A 36 2.37 -8.47 2.80
C GLU A 36 0.94 -8.56 3.36
N GLU A 37 0.72 -9.43 4.34
CA GLU A 37 -0.56 -9.57 5.04
C GLU A 37 -0.90 -8.28 5.82
N ASP A 38 0.08 -7.75 6.55
CA ASP A 38 -0.08 -6.49 7.29
C ASP A 38 -0.47 -5.32 6.38
N TYR A 39 0.05 -5.27 5.15
CA TYR A 39 -0.32 -4.28 4.14
C TYR A 39 -1.76 -4.48 3.64
N LEU A 40 -2.17 -5.72 3.37
CA LEU A 40 -3.54 -6.05 2.96
C LEU A 40 -4.56 -5.72 4.07
N LEU A 41 -4.15 -5.83 5.33
CA LEU A 41 -4.95 -5.42 6.50
C LEU A 41 -4.92 -3.91 6.77
N GLY A 42 -4.18 -3.12 5.98
CA GLY A 42 -4.16 -1.67 6.06
C GLY A 42 -3.20 -1.07 7.11
N LYS A 43 -2.31 -1.85 7.71
CA LYS A 43 -1.43 -1.35 8.79
C LYS A 43 -0.44 -0.27 8.37
N TYR A 44 -0.11 -0.20 7.09
CA TYR A 44 0.82 0.79 6.54
C TYR A 44 0.11 1.92 5.79
N GLY A 45 -1.22 1.98 5.80
CA GLY A 45 -1.96 2.84 4.87
C GLY A 45 -1.63 2.46 3.41
N ALA A 46 -1.86 3.39 2.48
CA ALA A 46 -1.63 3.20 1.04
C ALA A 46 -2.33 1.97 0.40
N THR A 47 -3.17 1.25 1.15
CA THR A 47 -3.97 0.15 0.61
C THR A 47 -4.85 0.69 -0.50
N PRO A 48 -4.93 0.01 -1.65
CA PRO A 48 -5.68 0.51 -2.78
C PRO A 48 -7.15 0.70 -2.40
N ILE A 49 -7.67 1.91 -2.62
CA ILE A 49 -9.12 2.14 -2.58
C ILE A 49 -9.67 1.62 -3.89
N ILE A 50 -10.01 0.34 -3.90
CA ILE A 50 -10.69 -0.26 -5.03
C ILE A 50 -12.16 0.15 -4.89
N GLY A 51 -12.62 1.03 -5.80
CA GLY A 51 -14.03 1.44 -5.87
C GLY A 51 -14.92 0.27 -6.31
N GLU A 52 -15.95 0.54 -7.13
CA GLU A 52 -16.63 -0.54 -7.86
C GLU A 52 -15.59 -1.29 -8.71
N MET A 53 -15.14 -2.46 -8.25
CA MET A 53 -14.17 -3.29 -8.95
C MET A 53 -14.63 -3.57 -10.38
N GLU A 54 -15.93 -3.79 -10.54
CA GLU A 54 -16.61 -3.98 -11.82
C GLU A 54 -16.33 -2.83 -12.79
N ARG A 55 -16.29 -1.58 -12.32
CA ARG A 55 -16.01 -0.42 -13.17
C ARG A 55 -14.55 -0.31 -13.59
N ILE A 56 -13.63 -0.79 -12.75
CA ILE A 56 -12.18 -0.76 -13.02
C ILE A 56 -11.81 -1.87 -14.01
N PHE A 57 -12.46 -3.04 -13.93
CA PHE A 57 -12.14 -4.21 -14.75
C PHE A 57 -13.06 -4.40 -15.96
N ASN A 58 -14.27 -3.83 -15.99
CA ASN A 58 -15.16 -3.84 -17.16
C ASN A 58 -15.10 -2.50 -17.92
N VAL A 59 -13.93 -2.14 -18.42
CA VAL A 59 -13.80 -1.06 -19.42
C VAL A 59 -14.06 -1.63 -20.82
N GLU A 60 -15.19 -2.30 -21.01
CA GLU A 60 -15.74 -2.61 -22.32
C GLU A 60 -17.28 -2.55 -22.24
N GLY A 61 -17.79 -1.44 -22.78
CA GLY A 61 -19.19 -1.23 -23.18
C GLY A 61 -19.18 -0.42 -24.45
#